data_AF-J9DNX2-F1
#
_entry.id   AF-J9DNX2-F1
#
_cell.length_a   1.000
_cell.length_b   1.000
_cell.length_c   1.000
_cell.angle_alpha   90.00
_cell.angle_beta   90.00
_cell.angle_gamma   90.00
#
_symmetry.space_group_name_H-M   'P 1'
#
loop_
_entity.id
_entity.type
_entity.pdbx_description
1 polymer ?
#
loop_
_entity_poly.entity_id
_entity_poly.type
_entity_poly.pdbx_seq_one_letter_code
_entity_poly.pdbx_strand_id
1 'polypeptide(L)'
;MPENVHWKTDDNSITIWWNPPATADEILVRGYTISYGIGTPNRRVIIEGANTNAFTINKLKSNTTYVFALTAYNEADGEDSEKFFSPLLPKLEKVQVIDLSL
;
A
#
# COMPACT_ATOMS: atom_id res chain seq x y z
N MET A 1 -0.13 12.79 -3.39
CA MET A 1 -0.15 11.31 -3.18
C MET A 1 -1.18 10.98 -2.09
N PRO A 2 -1.71 9.74 -2.01
CA PRO A 2 -2.62 9.34 -0.93
C PRO A 2 -1.99 9.51 0.46
N GLU A 3 -2.81 9.82 1.46
CA GLU A 3 -2.36 10.19 2.80
C GLU A 3 -2.77 9.15 3.85
N ASN A 4 -2.19 9.25 5.05
CA ASN A 4 -2.53 8.39 6.20
C ASN A 4 -2.56 6.89 5.85
N VAL A 5 -1.62 6.46 5.00
CA VAL A 5 -1.55 5.09 4.51
C VAL A 5 -1.19 4.16 5.66
N HIS A 6 -2.04 3.17 5.90
CA HIS A 6 -1.83 2.14 6.89
C HIS A 6 -2.33 0.80 6.36
N TRP A 7 -1.90 -0.30 6.99
CA TRP A 7 -2.20 -1.63 6.51
C TRP A 7 -2.31 -2.65 7.64
N LYS A 8 -2.95 -3.77 7.32
CA LYS A 8 -3.04 -4.96 8.15
C LYS A 8 -2.83 -6.18 7.27
N THR A 9 -2.04 -7.12 7.75
CA THR A 9 -1.81 -8.40 7.09
C THR A 9 -2.55 -9.53 7.80
N ASP A 10 -3.06 -10.48 7.03
CA ASP A 10 -3.42 -11.82 7.49
C ASP A 10 -2.52 -12.85 6.76
N ASP A 11 -2.78 -14.16 6.90
CA ASP A 11 -1.87 -15.24 6.44
C ASP A 11 -1.47 -15.17 4.96
N ASN A 12 -2.39 -14.71 4.09
CA ASN A 12 -2.21 -14.65 2.63
C ASN A 12 -2.81 -13.36 2.03
N SER A 13 -2.98 -12.32 2.82
CA SER A 13 -3.59 -11.07 2.37
C SER A 13 -3.02 -9.86 3.07
N ILE A 14 -3.18 -8.70 2.43
CA ILE A 14 -2.97 -7.40 3.03
C ILE A 14 -4.18 -6.53 2.69
N THR A 15 -4.70 -5.83 3.68
CA THR A 15 -5.63 -4.73 3.47
C THR A 15 -4.88 -3.43 3.70
N ILE A 16 -5.00 -2.51 2.74
CA ILE A 16 -4.38 -1.19 2.76
C ILE A 16 -5.50 -0.17 2.83
N TRP A 17 -5.37 0.81 3.71
CA TRP A 17 -6.28 1.94 3.87
C TRP A 17 -5.51 3.24 3.67
N TRP A 18 -6.21 4.26 3.17
CA TRP A 18 -5.65 5.58 2.89
C TRP A 18 -6.73 6.65 2.92
N ASN A 19 -6.29 7.91 3.04
CA ASN A 19 -7.09 9.07 2.71
C ASN A 19 -6.76 9.55 1.29
N PRO A 20 -7.67 10.25 0.61
CA PRO A 20 -7.35 10.96 -0.62
C PRO A 20 -6.16 11.93 -0.44
N PRO A 21 -5.47 12.31 -1.53
CA PRO A 21 -4.48 13.38 -1.48
C PRO A 21 -5.07 14.68 -0.91
N ALA A 22 -4.31 15.48 -0.14
CA ALA A 22 -4.76 16.80 0.29
C ALA A 22 -5.18 17.74 -0.86
N THR A 23 -4.63 17.51 -2.07
CA THR A 23 -4.97 18.27 -3.28
C THR A 23 -6.20 17.72 -4.02
N ALA A 24 -6.94 16.75 -3.47
CA ALA A 24 -8.08 16.14 -4.15
C ALA A 24 -9.23 17.12 -4.48
N ASP A 25 -9.30 18.25 -3.80
CA ASP A 25 -10.24 19.34 -4.13
C ASP A 25 -9.73 20.23 -5.30
N GLU A 26 -8.45 20.15 -5.62
CA GLU A 26 -7.78 20.90 -6.70
C GLU A 26 -7.55 20.05 -7.96
N ILE A 27 -7.44 18.73 -7.81
CA ILE A 27 -7.24 17.78 -8.91
C ILE A 27 -8.35 16.71 -8.94
N LEU A 28 -8.86 16.40 -10.14
CA LEU A 28 -9.84 15.33 -10.31
C LEU A 28 -9.19 13.95 -10.10
N VAL A 29 -9.30 13.40 -8.90
CA VAL A 29 -8.94 12.00 -8.64
C VAL A 29 -10.00 11.11 -9.27
N ARG A 30 -9.59 10.15 -10.11
CA ARG A 30 -10.49 9.14 -10.69
C ARG A 30 -10.44 7.82 -9.95
N GLY A 31 -9.31 7.55 -9.32
CA GLY A 31 -9.10 6.34 -8.57
C GLY A 31 -7.67 6.21 -8.10
N TYR A 32 -7.30 4.98 -7.78
CA TYR A 32 -6.02 4.63 -7.20
C TYR A 32 -5.37 3.47 -7.95
N THR A 33 -4.05 3.44 -7.96
CA THR A 33 -3.27 2.31 -8.45
C THR A 33 -2.44 1.76 -7.29
N ILE A 34 -2.54 0.46 -7.05
CA ILE A 34 -1.63 -0.27 -6.15
C ILE A 34 -0.70 -1.14 -7.00
N SER A 35 0.59 -0.84 -6.98
CA SER A 35 1.62 -1.70 -7.58
C SER A 35 2.32 -2.53 -6.50
N TYR A 36 2.57 -3.82 -6.74
CA TYR A 36 3.14 -4.70 -5.73
C TYR A 36 3.91 -5.91 -6.29
N GLY A 37 4.80 -6.49 -5.50
CA GLY A 37 5.57 -7.68 -5.89
C GLY A 37 6.74 -8.00 -4.95
N ILE A 38 7.46 -9.08 -5.24
CA ILE A 38 8.59 -9.54 -4.41
C ILE A 38 9.85 -8.84 -4.91
N GLY A 39 10.48 -8.02 -4.05
CA GLY A 39 11.65 -7.21 -4.42
C GLY A 39 11.32 -6.00 -5.30
N THR A 40 10.40 -6.13 -6.27
CA THR A 40 9.94 -5.05 -7.15
C THR A 40 8.42 -5.06 -7.34
N PRO A 41 7.76 -3.89 -7.46
CA PRO A 41 6.30 -3.78 -7.58
C PRO A 41 5.82 -4.00 -9.03
N ASN A 42 6.03 -5.20 -9.57
CA ASN A 42 5.77 -5.53 -10.98
C ASN A 42 4.32 -5.93 -11.30
N ARG A 43 3.45 -6.12 -10.30
CA ARG A 43 2.02 -6.32 -10.48
C ARG A 43 1.28 -5.03 -10.21
N ARG A 44 0.13 -4.84 -10.83
CA ARG A 44 -0.69 -3.63 -10.69
C ARG A 44 -2.16 -3.97 -10.50
N VAL A 45 -2.82 -3.22 -9.62
CA VAL A 45 -4.26 -3.16 -9.44
C VAL A 45 -4.70 -1.73 -9.68
N ILE A 46 -5.72 -1.54 -10.51
CA ILE A 46 -6.39 -0.25 -10.72
C ILE A 46 -7.73 -0.31 -9.98
N ILE A 47 -8.00 0.74 -9.22
CA ILE A 47 -9.17 0.86 -8.35
C ILE A 47 -9.89 2.13 -8.76
N GLU A 48 -11.10 2.01 -9.29
CA GLU A 48 -11.92 3.14 -9.68
C GLU A 48 -12.65 3.73 -8.47
N GLY A 49 -12.90 5.04 -8.51
CA GLY A 49 -13.64 5.77 -7.49
C GLY A 49 -12.75 6.62 -6.60
N ALA A 50 -12.94 7.93 -6.68
CA ALA A 50 -12.22 8.94 -5.89
C ALA A 50 -12.42 8.78 -4.37
N ASN A 51 -13.55 8.20 -3.96
CA ASN A 51 -13.91 8.01 -2.55
C ASN A 51 -13.47 6.65 -2.00
N THR A 52 -12.85 5.81 -2.82
CA THR A 52 -12.35 4.51 -2.35
C THR A 52 -11.15 4.76 -1.43
N ASN A 53 -11.19 4.19 -0.22
CA ASN A 53 -10.22 4.44 0.83
C ASN A 53 -9.58 3.15 1.39
N ALA A 54 -9.92 2.00 0.81
CA ALA A 54 -9.39 0.71 1.22
C ALA A 54 -9.37 -0.30 0.08
N PHE A 55 -8.40 -1.23 0.11
CA PHE A 55 -8.37 -2.38 -0.80
C PHE A 55 -7.63 -3.57 -0.19
N THR A 56 -8.14 -4.78 -0.43
CA THR A 56 -7.52 -6.03 0.03
C THR A 56 -6.88 -6.78 -1.14
N ILE A 57 -5.56 -6.95 -1.09
CA ILE A 57 -4.83 -7.85 -2.00
C ILE A 57 -4.79 -9.22 -1.35
N ASN A 58 -5.33 -10.21 -2.05
CA ASN A 58 -5.43 -11.59 -1.60
C ASN A 58 -4.40 -12.48 -2.31
N LYS A 59 -4.29 -13.74 -1.84
CA LYS A 59 -3.44 -14.79 -2.42
C LYS A 59 -1.96 -14.39 -2.49
N LEU A 60 -1.50 -13.62 -1.51
CA LEU A 60 -0.07 -13.40 -1.28
C LEU A 60 0.55 -14.69 -0.75
N LYS A 61 1.83 -14.90 -1.03
CA LYS A 61 2.58 -16.02 -0.45
C LYS A 61 2.88 -15.70 1.01
N SER A 62 2.57 -16.63 1.91
CA SER A 62 2.90 -16.48 3.33
C SER A 62 4.41 -16.39 3.53
N ASN A 63 4.85 -15.74 4.61
CA ASN A 63 6.26 -15.57 4.96
C ASN A 63 7.12 -15.00 3.81
N THR A 64 6.56 -14.07 3.03
CA THR A 64 7.22 -13.46 1.88
C THR A 64 7.17 -11.95 2.01
N THR A 65 8.30 -11.28 1.83
CA THR A 65 8.37 -9.81 1.80
C THR A 65 7.90 -9.29 0.46
N TYR A 66 6.90 -8.41 0.49
CA TYR A 66 6.38 -7.72 -0.68
C TYR A 66 6.69 -6.22 -0.58
N VAL A 67 6.93 -5.59 -1.72
CA VAL A 67 6.98 -4.13 -1.89
C VAL A 67 5.64 -3.69 -2.43
N PHE A 68 5.09 -2.59 -1.90
CA PHE A 68 3.84 -1.97 -2.34
C PHE A 68 4.09 -0.49 -2.64
N ALA A 69 3.37 0.04 -3.64
CA ALA A 69 3.27 1.46 -3.94
C ALA A 69 1.81 1.80 -4.22
N LEU A 70 1.33 2.89 -3.64
CA LEU A 70 -0.05 3.38 -3.77
C LEU A 70 -0.03 4.80 -4.34
N THR A 71 -0.77 5.01 -5.42
CA THR A 71 -0.80 6.27 -6.17
C THR A 71 -2.24 6.65 -6.50
N ALA A 72 -2.60 7.93 -6.41
CA ALA A 72 -3.86 8.44 -6.96
C ALA A 72 -3.64 8.82 -8.43
N TYR A 73 -4.60 8.52 -9.31
CA TYR A 73 -4.52 8.91 -10.71
C TYR A 73 -5.69 9.80 -11.12
N ASN A 74 -5.39 10.76 -11.99
CA ASN A 74 -6.34 11.43 -12.87
C ASN A 74 -6.12 10.84 -14.28
N GLU A 75 -7.13 10.76 -15.15
CA GLU A 75 -6.94 10.26 -16.54
C GLU A 75 -6.13 11.25 -17.42
N ALA A 76 -5.36 12.16 -16.83
CA ALA A 76 -4.41 12.91 -17.61
C ALA A 76 -3.31 11.94 -18.01
N ASP A 77 -3.26 11.59 -19.31
CA ASP A 77 -2.21 10.77 -19.89
C ASP A 77 -0.82 11.23 -19.40
N GLY A 78 -0.20 10.48 -18.48
CA GLY A 78 1.25 10.52 -18.25
C GLY A 78 1.80 11.08 -16.93
N GLU A 79 1.01 11.60 -15.98
CA GLU A 79 1.56 12.08 -14.71
C GLU A 79 1.32 11.09 -13.56
N ASP A 80 2.17 10.05 -13.52
CA ASP A 80 2.38 9.21 -12.33
C ASP A 80 2.75 10.13 -11.16
N SER A 81 1.77 10.49 -10.32
CA SER A 81 2.04 11.23 -9.09
C SER A 81 3.11 10.49 -8.26
N GLU A 82 3.99 11.26 -7.63
CA GLU A 82 5.27 10.79 -7.07
C GLU A 82 5.16 9.41 -6.38
N LYS A 83 5.97 8.48 -6.87
CA LYS A 83 6.03 7.08 -6.41
C LYS A 83 6.62 7.07 -5.01
N PHE A 84 5.78 6.96 -3.98
CA PHE A 84 6.25 6.70 -2.63
C PHE A 84 6.73 5.25 -2.54
N PHE A 85 8.06 5.06 -2.63
CA PHE A 85 8.71 3.79 -2.37
C PHE A 85 8.96 3.66 -0.87
N SER A 86 7.98 3.16 -0.11
CA SER A 86 8.25 2.65 1.23
C SER A 86 8.54 1.14 1.14
N PRO A 87 9.75 0.67 1.48
CA PRO A 87 9.93 -0.73 1.81
C PRO A 87 9.13 -0.97 3.09
N LEU A 88 7.95 -1.56 2.97
CA LEU A 88 7.21 -2.10 4.10
C LEU A 88 8.01 -3.31 4.62
N LEU A 89 9.05 -3.06 5.39
CA LEU A 89 9.50 -4.04 6.36
C LEU A 89 8.31 -4.28 7.29
N PRO A 90 7.86 -5.53 7.51
CA PRO A 90 7.01 -5.78 8.66
C PRO A 90 7.79 -5.24 9.85
N LYS A 91 7.23 -4.24 10.54
CA LYS A 91 7.74 -3.86 11.85
C LYS A 91 7.56 -5.10 12.71
N LEU A 92 8.63 -5.89 12.82
CA LEU A 92 8.79 -6.92 13.83
C LEU A 92 8.89 -6.17 15.16
N GLU A 93 7.73 -5.80 15.73
CA GLU A 93 7.61 -5.78 17.18
C GLU A 93 7.46 -7.23 17.64
N LYS A 94 8.56 -7.97 17.56
CA LYS A 94 8.77 -9.11 18.45
C LYS A 94 9.98 -8.76 19.31
N VAL A 95 9.68 -8.18 20.47
CA VAL A 95 10.57 -8.26 21.63
C VAL A 95 10.84 -9.75 21.84
N GLN A 96 12.10 -10.14 21.67
CA GLN A 96 12.56 -11.43 22.14
C GLN A 96 12.68 -11.31 23.66
N VAL A 97 11.70 -11.84 24.39
CA VAL A 97 11.86 -12.08 25.83
C VAL A 97 12.80 -13.27 25.94
N ILE A 98 14.06 -13.01 26.29
CA ILE A 98 14.93 -14.04 26.82
C ILE A 98 14.81 -13.93 28.34
N ASP A 99 14.06 -14.85 28.93
CA ASP A 99 14.14 -15.13 30.35
C ASP A 99 15.49 -15.82 30.61
N LEU A 100 16.34 -15.19 31.41
CA LEU A 100 17.47 -15.84 32.05
C LEU A 100 17.34 -15.62 33.56
N SER A 101 16.41 -16.33 34.18
CA SER A 101 16.55 -16.70 35.58
C SER A 101 17.73 -17.67 35.73
N LEU A 102 18.82 -17.19 36.32
CA LEU A 102 19.51 -17.74 37.50
C LEU A 102 20.46 -16.67 38.07
#